data_AF-A0A2A3MQB9-F1
#
_entry.id   AF-A0A2A3MQB9-F1
#
_cell.length_a   1.000
_cell.length_b   1.000
_cell.length_c   1.000
_cell.angle_alpha   90.00
_cell.angle_beta   90.00
_cell.angle_gamma   90.00
#
_symmetry.space_group_name_H-M   'P 1'
#
loop_
_entity.id
_entity.type
_entity.pdbx_description
1 polymer ?
#
loop_
_entity_poly.entity_id
_entity_poly.type
_entity_poly.pdbx_seq_one_letter_code
_entity_poly.pdbx_strand_id
1 'polypeptide(L)' 'MRESDTAIRGHVTKPKIFDEAFHFRARGGTKARLDALRGDMRQGDFVRLLLEEALERREKKARRPE' A
#
# COMPACT_ATOMS: atom_id res chain seq x y z
N MET A 1 -14.77 21.56 5.69
CA MET A 1 -13.81 20.54 5.20
C MET A 1 -14.31 19.19 5.71
N ARG A 2 -14.66 18.23 4.84
CA ARG A 2 -15.07 16.89 5.31
C ARG A 2 -13.83 16.18 5.83
N GLU A 3 -13.85 15.74 7.09
CA GLU A 3 -12.75 14.99 7.69
C GLU A 3 -12.48 13.75 6.83
N SER A 4 -11.20 13.53 6.51
CA SER A 4 -10.78 12.33 5.80
C SER A 4 -11.00 11.15 6.74
N ASP A 5 -11.91 10.25 6.37
CA ASP A 5 -12.28 9.03 7.11
C ASP A 5 -11.11 8.01 7.26
N THR A 6 -9.93 8.40 6.77
CA THR A 6 -8.66 7.69 6.87
C THR A 6 -7.69 8.31 7.88
N ALA A 7 -8.09 9.41 8.55
CA ALA A 7 -7.29 10.01 9.61
C ALA A 7 -7.31 9.07 10.83
N ILE A 8 -6.21 8.35 11.05
CA ILE A 8 -6.05 7.47 12.21
C ILE A 8 -5.94 8.36 13.45
N ARG A 9 -7.03 8.48 14.22
CA ARG A 9 -7.05 9.18 15.51
C ARG A 9 -6.46 8.24 16.58
N GLY A 10 -5.25 8.54 17.04
CA GLY A 10 -4.59 7.85 18.16
C GLY A 10 -3.13 7.47 17.86
N HIS A 11 -2.31 7.38 18.91
CA HIS A 11 -0.98 6.78 18.82
C HIS A 11 -1.14 5.27 18.62
N VAL A 12 -1.26 4.84 17.36
CA VAL A 12 -1.21 3.42 17.02
C VAL A 12 0.22 2.95 17.26
N THR A 13 0.44 2.21 18.34
CA THR A 13 1.56 1.26 18.47
C THR A 13 1.34 0.14 17.46
N LYS A 14 1.50 0.46 16.18
CA LYS A 14 1.50 -0.51 15.10
C LYS A 14 2.59 -1.54 15.47
N PRO A 15 2.28 -2.86 15.51
CA PRO A 15 3.28 -3.85 15.87
C PRO A 15 4.54 -3.66 15.02
N LYS A 16 5.72 -3.62 15.68
CA LYS A 16 7.05 -3.31 15.10
C LYS A 16 7.56 -4.38 14.11
N ILE A 17 6.67 -5.02 13.36
CA ILE A 17 7.02 -5.99 12.32
C ILE A 17 7.48 -5.25 11.06
N PHE A 18 7.05 -4.00 10.89
CA PHE A 18 7.44 -3.12 9.80
C PHE A 18 8.09 -1.87 10.38
N ASP A 19 9.26 -1.55 9.86
CA ASP A 19 10.14 -0.45 10.28
C ASP A 19 10.13 0.74 9.30
N GLU A 20 9.69 0.52 8.06
CA GLU A 20 9.59 1.56 7.03
C GLU A 20 8.14 2.04 6.77
N ALA A 21 7.98 3.34 6.55
CA ALA A 21 6.69 3.98 6.26
C ALA A 21 6.72 4.77 4.95
N PHE A 22 5.86 4.38 4.00
CA PHE A 22 5.69 5.06 2.72
C PHE A 22 4.46 5.96 2.72
N HIS A 23 4.63 7.22 2.28
CA HIS A 23 3.55 8.17 2.08
C HIS A 23 3.55 8.60 0.61
N PHE A 24 2.42 8.42 -0.09
CA PHE A 24 2.30 8.81 -1.49
C PHE A 24 0.95 9.47 -1.77
N ARG A 25 0.91 10.32 -2.80
CA ARG A 25 -0.32 10.88 -3.34
C ARG A 25 -0.81 10.02 -4.50
N ALA A 26 -2.09 9.69 -4.51
CA ALA A 26 -2.71 8.91 -5.57
C ALA A 26 -3.80 9.73 -6.28
N ARG A 27 -4.14 9.32 -7.51
CA ARG A 27 -5.26 9.91 -8.25
C ARG A 27 -6.58 9.64 -7.51
N GLY A 28 -7.56 10.53 -7.70
CA GLY A 28 -8.93 10.33 -7.20
C GLY A 28 -9.49 8.96 -7.62
N GLY A 29 -10.21 8.30 -6.71
CA GLY A 29 -10.77 6.97 -6.94
C GLY A 29 -9.80 5.80 -6.71
N THR A 30 -8.50 6.04 -6.49
CA THR A 30 -7.53 4.95 -6.26
C THR A 30 -7.88 4.12 -5.02
N LYS A 31 -8.32 4.75 -3.92
CA LYS A 31 -8.74 4.03 -2.71
C LYS A 31 -9.93 3.09 -3.00
N ALA A 32 -10.96 3.58 -3.69
CA ALA A 32 -12.12 2.77 -4.06
C ALA A 32 -11.74 1.56 -4.93
N ARG A 33 -10.78 1.73 -5.85
CA ARG A 33 -10.23 0.64 -6.66
C ARG A 33 -9.50 -0.39 -5.79
N LEU A 34 -8.70 0.05 -4.81
CA LEU A 34 -8.03 -0.85 -3.87
C LEU A 34 -9.04 -1.61 -3.01
N ASP A 35 -10.05 -0.92 -2.48
CA ASP A 35 -11.11 -1.52 -1.66
C ASP A 35 -11.92 -2.57 -2.44
N ALA A 36 -12.22 -2.30 -3.71
CA ALA A 36 -12.91 -3.25 -4.57
C ALA A 36 -12.08 -4.51 -4.91
N LEU A 37 -10.76 -4.37 -5.01
CA LEU A 37 -9.86 -5.47 -5.38
C LEU A 37 -9.37 -6.30 -4.19
N ARG A 38 -9.25 -5.69 -2.99
CA ARG A 38 -8.67 -6.37 -1.82
C ARG A 38 -9.60 -7.40 -1.17
N GLY A 39 -10.91 -7.33 -1.44
CA GLY A 39 -11.92 -8.14 -0.75
C GLY A 39 -11.82 -7.98 0.78
N ASP A 40 -11.70 -9.11 1.47
CA ASP A 40 -11.59 -9.14 2.94
C ASP A 40 -10.19 -8.84 3.47
N MET A 41 -9.19 -8.70 2.60
CA MET A 41 -7.81 -8.42 3.01
C MET A 41 -7.69 -7.00 3.59
N ARG A 42 -6.88 -6.83 4.63
CA ARG A 42 -6.55 -5.50 5.17
C ARG A 42 -5.87 -4.66 4.08
N GLN A 43 -6.30 -3.40 3.95
CA GLN A 43 -5.79 -2.49 2.92
C GLN A 43 -4.25 -2.39 2.93
N GLY A 44 -3.61 -2.33 4.11
CA GLY A 44 -2.16 -2.26 4.23
C GLY A 44 -1.44 -3.51 3.70
N ASP A 45 -1.98 -4.69 3.98
CA ASP A 45 -1.42 -5.97 3.50
C ASP A 45 -1.59 -6.10 1.99
N PHE A 46 -2.73 -5.67 1.46
CA PHE A 46 -2.99 -5.67 0.02
C PHE A 46 -2.05 -4.72 -0.74
N VAL A 47 -1.84 -3.50 -0.24
CA VAL A 47 -0.90 -2.54 -0.85
C VAL A 47 0.53 -3.06 -0.80
N ARG A 48 0.92 -3.73 0.29
CA ARG A 48 2.24 -4.37 0.41
C ARG A 48 2.43 -5.45 -0.65
N LEU A 49 1.46 -6.35 -0.81
CA LEU A 49 1.50 -7.38 -1.85
C LEU A 49 1.71 -6.77 -3.25
N LEU A 50 0.95 -5.72 -3.58
CA LEU A 50 1.09 -5.02 -4.86
C LEU A 50 2.49 -4.41 -5.05
N LEU A 51 3.10 -3.88 -3.99
CA LEU A 51 4.45 -3.32 -4.02
C LEU A 51 5.51 -4.41 -4.22
N GLU A 52 5.44 -5.50 -3.46
CA GLU A 52 6.37 -6.64 -3.54
C GLU A 52 6.34 -7.27 -4.94
N GLU A 53 5.14 -7.53 -5.50
CA GLU A 53 5.01 -8.04 -6.87
C GLU A 53 5.60 -7.07 -7.90
N ALA A 54 5.39 -5.76 -7.73
CA ALA A 54 5.89 -4.76 -8.65
C ALA A 54 7.42 -4.58 -8.57
N LEU A 55 8.01 -4.83 -7.40
CA LEU A 55 9.46 -4.86 -7.20
C LEU A 55 10.05 -6.11 -7.85
N GLU A 56 9.52 -7.30 -7.53
CA GLU A 56 10.01 -8.56 -8.08
C GLU A 56 10.01 -8.56 -9.61
N ARG A 57 8.93 -8.05 -10.24
CA ARG A 57 8.85 -7.89 -11.70
C ARG A 57 9.95 -6.97 -12.24
N ARG A 58 10.26 -5.87 -11.56
CA ARG A 58 11.32 -4.93 -11.97
C ARG A 58 12.71 -5.50 -11.76
N GLU A 59 12.94 -6.19 -10.65
CA GLU A 59 14.21 -6.87 -10.37
C GLU A 59 14.50 -7.97 -11.39
N LYS A 60 13.49 -8.78 -11.75
CA LYS A 60 13.61 -9.77 -12.82
C LYS A 60 14.01 -9.14 -14.15
N LYS A 61 13.43 -7.98 -14.49
CA LYS A 61 13.79 -7.22 -15.69
C LYS A 61 15.22 -6.68 -15.61
N ALA A 62 15.63 -6.14 -14.46
CA ALA A 62 16.98 -5.60 -14.27
C ALA A 62 18.07 -6.70 -14.29
N ARG A 63 17.77 -7.90 -13.80
CA ARG A 63 18.67 -9.07 -13.82
C ARG A 63 18.80 -9.77 -15.17
N ARG A 64 17.97 -9.39 -16.16
CA ARG A 64 18.16 -9.76 -17.56
C ARG A 64 18.75 -8.56 -18.30
N PRO A 65 20.04 -8.21 -18.09
CA PRO A 65 20.72 -7.38 -19.05
C PRO A 65 20.77 -8.18 -20.35
N GLU A 66 20.44 -7.53 -21.46
CA GLU A 66 20.67 -8.08 -22.80
C GLU A 66 22.15 -8.43 -23.01
#